data_AF-A0A536FRE0-F1
#
_entry.id   AF-A0A536FRE0-F1
#
_cell.length_a   1.000
_cell.length_b   1.000
_cell.length_c   1.000
_cell.angle_alpha   90.00
_cell.angle_beta   90.00
_cell.angle_gamma   90.00
#
_symmetry.space_group_name_H-M   'P 1'
#
loop_
_entity.id
_entity.type
_entity.pdbx_description
1 polymer ?
#
loop_
_entity_poly.entity_id
_entity_poly.type
_entity_poly.pdbx_seq_one_letter_code
_entity_poly.pdbx_strand_id
1 'polypeptide(L)'
;MSELMPMVFAGWRRLAARVESGQEDLRGIDPWAQRHLAELVALEALSPDAASAGTTLLHADLRADNILLTPSRVFFIDWPWASRGAAWVDLAFMLPSVAMQGGPKPWEIFDAHPLGYRAPDAHVTAVVAAVAGFMIFGSRLPPPPGLPTVRAFQRDQGLPALEWLKRRTGWS
;
A
#
# COMPACT_ATOMS: atom_id res chain seq x y z
N MET A 1 18.21 11.92 -3.32
CA MET A 1 16.94 11.32 -2.89
C MET A 1 16.94 9.90 -3.38
N SER A 2 16.92 8.91 -2.46
CA SER A 2 17.09 7.49 -2.79
C SER A 2 16.06 7.00 -3.82
N GLU A 3 16.54 6.37 -4.88
CA GLU A 3 15.84 6.00 -6.12
C GLU A 3 14.85 4.82 -6.00
N LEU A 4 14.38 4.46 -4.80
CA LEU A 4 13.68 3.18 -4.60
C LEU A 4 12.21 3.26 -4.13
N MET A 5 11.72 4.45 -3.78
CA MET A 5 10.27 4.74 -3.68
C MET A 5 9.44 4.55 -4.99
N PRO A 6 10.01 4.62 -6.21
CA PRO A 6 9.22 4.50 -7.45
C PRO A 6 8.49 3.16 -7.62
N MET A 7 8.93 2.10 -6.92
CA MET A 7 8.33 0.78 -7.09
C MET A 7 6.95 0.66 -6.41
N VAL A 8 6.74 1.35 -5.28
CA VAL A 8 5.45 1.33 -4.57
C VAL A 8 4.40 2.13 -5.36
N PHE A 9 4.80 3.22 -6.02
CA PHE A 9 3.89 4.13 -6.71
C PHE A 9 3.62 3.78 -8.18
N ALA A 10 3.76 2.51 -8.55
CA ALA A 10 3.63 2.10 -9.96
C ALA A 10 3.02 0.70 -10.14
N GLY A 11 2.43 0.11 -9.10
CA GLY A 11 1.88 -1.24 -9.17
C GLY A 11 0.74 -1.36 -10.18
N TRP A 12 -0.24 -0.46 -10.12
CA TRP A 12 -1.35 -0.44 -11.09
C TRP A 12 -0.87 -0.12 -12.50
N ARG A 13 0.02 0.87 -12.64
CA ARG A 13 0.59 1.22 -13.95
C ARG A 13 1.33 0.05 -14.59
N ARG A 14 2.09 -0.72 -13.81
CA ARG A 14 2.81 -1.91 -14.29
C ARG A 14 1.86 -3.06 -14.60
N LEU A 15 0.78 -3.21 -13.84
CA LEU A 15 -0.26 -4.19 -14.14
C LEU A 15 -0.94 -3.87 -15.47
N ALA A 16 -1.37 -2.62 -15.67
CA ALA A 16 -1.97 -2.16 -16.92
C ALA A 16 -1.07 -2.39 -18.13
N ALA A 17 0.22 -2.00 -18.03
CA ALA A 17 1.18 -2.23 -19.11
C ALA A 17 1.37 -3.71 -19.46
N ARG A 18 1.24 -4.63 -18.49
CA ARG A 18 1.28 -6.07 -18.74
C ARG A 18 0.01 -6.61 -19.40
N VAL A 19 -1.14 -6.04 -19.08
CA VAL A 19 -2.41 -6.37 -19.76
C VAL A 19 -2.33 -5.95 -21.23
N GLU A 20 -1.87 -4.73 -21.48
CA GLU A 20 -1.69 -4.19 -22.84
C GLU A 20 -0.71 -5.03 -23.68
N SER A 21 0.36 -5.56 -23.06
CA SER A 21 1.35 -6.40 -23.75
C SER A 21 0.96 -7.88 -23.83
N GLY A 22 -0.19 -8.28 -23.29
CA GLY A 22 -0.66 -9.68 -23.26
C GLY A 22 0.09 -10.58 -22.28
N GLN A 23 0.85 -10.01 -21.33
CA GLN A 23 1.60 -10.72 -20.29
C GLN A 23 0.80 -10.97 -19.01
N GLU A 24 -0.40 -10.39 -18.89
CA GLU A 24 -1.34 -10.56 -17.78
C GLU A 24 -2.77 -10.63 -18.33
N ASP A 25 -3.57 -11.56 -17.80
CA ASP A 25 -4.96 -11.78 -18.21
C ASP A 25 -5.98 -11.43 -17.12
N LEU A 26 -5.50 -10.89 -16.00
CA LEU A 26 -6.26 -10.45 -14.83
C LEU A 26 -7.04 -11.57 -14.13
N ARG A 27 -6.86 -12.85 -14.51
CA ARG A 27 -7.57 -13.95 -13.85
C ARG A 27 -7.19 -14.02 -12.37
N GLY A 28 -8.22 -14.02 -11.52
CA GLY A 28 -8.11 -14.03 -10.07
C GLY A 28 -7.84 -12.66 -9.43
N ILE A 29 -7.70 -11.59 -10.22
CA ILE A 29 -7.77 -10.22 -9.70
C ILE A 29 -9.23 -9.89 -9.38
N ASP A 30 -9.45 -9.11 -8.33
CA ASP A 30 -10.79 -8.66 -7.95
C ASP A 30 -11.50 -7.97 -9.13
N PRO A 31 -12.74 -8.37 -9.49
CA PRO A 31 -13.46 -7.80 -10.62
C PRO A 31 -13.64 -6.28 -10.56
N TRP A 32 -13.72 -5.69 -9.37
CA TRP A 32 -13.79 -4.24 -9.20
C TRP A 32 -12.49 -3.59 -9.67
N ALA A 33 -11.33 -4.14 -9.31
CA ALA A 33 -10.04 -3.62 -9.73
C ALA A 33 -9.82 -3.78 -11.24
N GLN A 34 -10.35 -4.86 -11.84
CA GLN A 34 -10.31 -5.04 -13.29
C GLN A 34 -11.11 -3.96 -14.02
N ARG A 35 -12.34 -3.66 -13.54
CA ARG A 35 -13.21 -2.64 -14.15
C ARG A 35 -12.63 -1.23 -14.06
N HIS A 36 -11.97 -0.92 -12.95
CA HIS A 36 -11.48 0.42 -12.62
C HIS A 36 -9.97 0.59 -12.85
N LEU A 37 -9.35 -0.27 -13.67
CA LEU A 37 -7.88 -0.32 -13.78
C LEU A 37 -7.29 1.02 -14.26
N ALA A 38 -7.93 1.69 -15.22
CA ALA A 38 -7.45 2.97 -15.73
C ALA A 38 -7.54 4.08 -14.66
N GLU A 39 -8.64 4.11 -13.92
CA GLU A 39 -8.88 5.04 -12.81
C GLU A 39 -7.91 4.78 -11.66
N LEU A 40 -7.59 3.52 -11.37
CA LEU A 40 -6.59 3.13 -10.38
C LEU A 40 -5.19 3.59 -10.78
N VAL A 41 -4.81 3.51 -12.06
CA VAL A 41 -3.56 4.06 -12.58
C VAL A 41 -3.50 5.57 -12.39
N ALA A 42 -4.58 6.29 -12.74
CA ALA A 42 -4.65 7.74 -12.59
C ALA A 42 -4.55 8.16 -11.11
N LEU A 43 -5.22 7.44 -10.21
CA LEU A 43 -5.19 7.71 -8.79
C LEU A 43 -3.83 7.40 -8.16
N GLU A 44 -3.19 6.29 -8.55
CA GLU A 44 -1.82 5.93 -8.13
C GLU A 44 -0.80 7.00 -8.52
N ALA A 45 -0.94 7.61 -9.70
CA ALA A 45 -0.02 8.64 -10.19
C ALA A 45 0.06 9.87 -9.27
N LEU A 46 -0.96 10.12 -8.45
CA LEU A 46 -1.00 11.24 -7.49
C LEU A 46 -0.26 10.91 -6.17
N SER A 47 0.06 9.65 -5.93
CA SER A 47 0.61 9.18 -4.65
C SER A 47 2.00 9.72 -4.28
N PRO A 48 2.95 9.96 -5.21
CA PRO A 48 4.27 10.49 -4.82
C PRO A 48 4.19 11.89 -4.22
N ASP A 49 3.40 12.78 -4.82
CA ASP A 49 3.19 14.14 -4.32
C ASP A 49 2.44 14.11 -2.99
N ALA A 50 1.39 13.28 -2.89
CA ALA A 50 0.65 13.07 -1.66
C ALA A 50 1.53 12.58 -0.50
N ALA A 51 2.39 11.59 -0.74
CA ALA A 51 3.26 11.00 0.27
C ALA A 51 4.41 11.94 0.69
N SER A 52 4.90 12.77 -0.23
CA SER A 52 6.01 13.69 0.03
C SER A 52 5.57 15.05 0.61
N ALA A 53 4.26 15.29 0.77
CA ALA A 53 3.69 16.50 1.35
C ALA A 53 3.90 16.63 2.88
N GLY A 54 5.15 16.62 3.32
CA GLY A 54 5.53 16.77 4.72
C GLY A 54 7.03 16.67 4.96
N THR A 55 7.44 16.88 6.21
CA THR A 55 8.86 16.90 6.60
C THR A 55 9.22 15.86 7.65
N THR A 56 8.35 14.88 7.90
CA THR A 56 8.56 13.82 8.90
C THR A 56 9.51 12.76 8.34
N LEU A 57 10.43 12.27 9.18
CA LEU A 57 11.20 11.07 8.87
C LEU A 57 10.26 9.86 8.93
N LEU A 58 10.04 9.25 7.78
CA LEU A 58 9.22 8.07 7.59
C LEU A 58 10.10 6.82 7.60
N HIS A 59 9.53 5.74 8.09
CA HIS A 59 10.04 4.39 7.87
C HIS A 59 9.83 3.95 6.42
N ALA A 60 8.68 4.31 5.83
CA ALA A 60 8.23 4.00 4.47
C ALA A 60 8.21 2.50 4.12
N ASP A 61 8.27 1.64 5.13
CA ASP A 61 8.07 0.19 5.05
C ASP A 61 7.45 -0.35 6.35
N LEU A 62 6.68 0.49 7.04
CA LEU A 62 6.16 0.12 8.34
C LEU A 62 5.10 -0.96 8.15
N ARG A 63 5.34 -2.12 8.76
CA ARG A 63 4.44 -3.29 8.78
C ARG A 63 4.46 -3.91 10.16
N ALA A 64 3.44 -4.69 10.50
CA ALA A 64 3.34 -5.32 11.81
C ALA A 64 4.54 -6.24 12.13
N ASP A 65 5.11 -6.92 11.13
CA ASP A 65 6.33 -7.72 11.26
C ASP A 65 7.61 -6.92 11.51
N ASN A 66 7.60 -5.61 11.23
CA ASN A 66 8.70 -4.67 11.48
C ASN A 66 8.58 -3.94 12.83
N ILE A 67 7.66 -4.40 13.71
CA ILE A 67 7.41 -3.81 15.02
C ILE A 67 7.70 -4.84 16.11
N LEU A 68 8.69 -4.57 16.95
CA LEU A 68 8.98 -5.38 18.14
C LEU A 68 8.37 -4.73 19.38
N LEU A 69 7.43 -5.44 19.99
CA LEU A 69 6.82 -5.03 21.26
C LEU A 69 7.59 -5.65 22.42
N THR A 70 8.00 -4.80 23.35
CA THR A 70 8.56 -5.22 24.64
C THR A 70 7.65 -4.71 25.76
N PRO A 71 7.81 -5.19 27.00
CA PRO A 71 6.98 -4.72 28.11
C PRO A 71 7.04 -3.21 28.38
N SER A 72 8.10 -2.50 27.94
CA SER A 72 8.29 -1.06 28.22
C SER A 72 8.56 -0.19 26.99
N ARG A 73 8.80 -0.80 25.82
CA ARG A 73 9.24 -0.10 24.61
C ARG A 73 8.69 -0.75 23.35
N VAL A 74 8.54 0.05 22.31
CA VAL A 74 8.27 -0.38 20.94
C VAL A 74 9.51 -0.08 20.10
N PHE A 75 9.99 -1.05 19.32
CA PHE A 75 11.07 -0.85 18.38
C PHE A 75 10.56 -1.02 16.96
N PHE A 76 10.90 -0.06 16.09
CA PHE A 76 10.70 -0.14 14.66
C PHE A 76 12.01 -0.55 14.02
N ILE A 77 12.01 -1.68 13.31
CA ILE A 77 13.22 -2.29 12.72
C ILE A 77 13.10 -2.34 11.20
N ASP A 78 14.22 -2.63 10.53
CA ASP A 78 14.28 -2.79 9.07
C ASP A 78 13.79 -1.54 8.32
N TRP A 79 14.66 -0.54 8.19
CA TRP A 79 14.33 0.76 7.57
C TRP A 79 14.90 0.89 6.15
N PRO A 80 14.54 0.01 5.17
CA PRO A 80 15.15 0.02 3.85
C PRO A 80 14.79 1.28 3.06
N TRP A 81 13.64 1.90 3.37
CA TRP A 81 13.06 3.01 2.62
C TRP A 81 12.99 4.34 3.39
N ALA A 82 13.77 4.46 4.47
CA ALA A 82 13.77 5.66 5.31
C ALA A 82 13.87 6.95 4.47
N SER A 83 12.90 7.84 4.66
CA SER A 83 12.72 9.00 3.78
C SER A 83 11.96 10.12 4.46
N ARG A 84 11.76 11.24 3.77
CA ARG A 84 11.01 12.38 4.29
C ARG A 84 9.65 12.47 3.60
N GLY A 85 8.58 12.65 4.37
CA GLY A 85 7.23 12.82 3.82
C GLY A 85 6.17 13.17 4.87
N ALA A 86 4.90 12.92 4.53
CA ALA A 86 3.77 13.21 5.39
C ALA A 86 3.63 12.17 6.52
N ALA A 87 3.47 12.63 7.76
CA ALA A 87 3.51 11.78 8.96
C ALA A 87 2.48 10.63 8.98
N TRP A 88 1.37 10.76 8.25
CA TRP A 88 0.31 9.74 8.19
C TRP A 88 0.62 8.58 7.24
N VAL A 89 1.66 8.68 6.40
CA VAL A 89 2.00 7.67 5.39
C VAL A 89 2.39 6.34 6.04
N ASP A 90 3.22 6.34 7.08
CA ASP A 90 3.62 5.11 7.77
C ASP A 90 2.41 4.39 8.40
N LEU A 91 1.45 5.16 8.93
CA LEU A 91 0.19 4.60 9.43
C LEU A 91 -0.61 3.95 8.29
N ALA A 92 -0.72 4.60 7.14
CA ALA A 92 -1.42 4.06 5.98
C ALA A 92 -0.76 2.78 5.42
N PHE A 93 0.58 2.69 5.45
CA PHE A 93 1.34 1.51 5.02
C PHE A 93 1.18 0.33 5.99
N MET A 94 1.17 0.62 7.30
CA MET A 94 1.12 -0.39 8.34
C MET A 94 -0.25 -1.09 8.43
N LEU A 95 -1.35 -0.33 8.37
CA LEU A 95 -2.67 -0.85 8.71
C LEU A 95 -3.15 -2.04 7.86
N PRO A 96 -2.89 -2.13 6.54
CA PRO A 96 -3.19 -3.34 5.77
C PRO A 96 -2.49 -4.60 6.31
N SER A 97 -1.25 -4.50 6.81
CA SER A 97 -0.55 -5.65 7.40
C SER A 97 -1.18 -6.09 8.73
N VAL A 98 -1.64 -5.14 9.54
CA VAL A 98 -2.35 -5.41 10.80
C VAL A 98 -3.68 -6.11 10.53
N ALA A 99 -4.45 -5.61 9.56
CA ALA A 99 -5.73 -6.20 9.16
C ALA A 99 -5.55 -7.62 8.60
N MET A 100 -4.52 -7.85 7.78
CA MET A 100 -4.16 -9.18 7.27
C MET A 100 -3.90 -10.19 8.40
N GLN A 101 -3.33 -9.75 9.52
CA GLN A 101 -3.02 -10.61 10.68
C GLN A 101 -4.21 -10.77 11.65
N GLY A 102 -5.42 -10.40 11.24
CA GLY A 102 -6.64 -10.53 12.05
C GLY A 102 -6.93 -9.32 12.95
N GLY A 103 -6.23 -8.20 12.75
CA GLY A 103 -6.55 -6.94 13.40
C GLY A 103 -7.79 -6.24 12.81
N PRO A 104 -8.14 -5.05 13.32
CA PRO A 104 -9.24 -4.24 12.83
C PRO A 104 -9.09 -3.86 11.35
N LYS A 105 -10.18 -3.43 10.71
CA LYS A 105 -10.13 -2.89 9.36
C LYS A 105 -9.30 -1.61 9.35
N PRO A 106 -8.53 -1.33 8.27
CA PRO A 106 -7.64 -0.17 8.25
C PRO A 106 -8.33 1.17 8.57
N TRP A 107 -9.53 1.39 8.03
CA TRP A 107 -10.28 2.64 8.25
C TRP A 107 -10.77 2.81 9.69
N GLU A 108 -10.99 1.74 10.46
CA GLU A 108 -11.45 1.84 11.85
C GLU A 108 -10.40 2.50 12.74
N ILE A 109 -9.11 2.27 12.43
CA ILE A 109 -8.00 2.91 13.14
C ILE A 109 -7.61 4.23 12.47
N PHE A 110 -7.46 4.24 11.13
CA PHE A 110 -6.97 5.41 10.42
C PHE A 110 -7.87 6.63 10.62
N ASP A 111 -9.19 6.46 10.44
CA ASP A 111 -10.15 7.57 10.48
C ASP A 111 -10.26 8.18 11.90
N ALA A 112 -9.99 7.38 12.95
CA ALA A 112 -10.01 7.81 14.35
C ALA A 112 -8.65 8.35 14.85
N HIS A 113 -7.54 7.98 14.22
CA HIS A 113 -6.20 8.35 14.67
C HIS A 113 -5.88 9.82 14.31
N PRO A 114 -5.24 10.62 15.20
CA PRO A 114 -4.92 12.02 14.92
C PRO A 114 -4.15 12.28 13.62
N LEU A 115 -3.28 11.34 13.23
CA LEU A 115 -2.56 11.41 11.94
C LEU A 115 -3.49 11.22 10.75
N GLY A 116 -4.45 10.29 10.83
CA GLY A 116 -5.34 9.99 9.72
C GLY A 116 -6.48 10.98 9.60
N TYR A 117 -7.12 11.35 10.72
CA TYR A 117 -8.18 12.37 10.75
C TYR A 117 -7.75 13.73 10.17
N ARG A 118 -6.47 14.10 10.31
CA ARG A 118 -5.92 15.36 9.79
C ARG A 118 -5.34 15.24 8.38
N ALA A 119 -5.28 14.03 7.82
CA ALA A 119 -4.69 13.82 6.50
C ALA A 119 -5.65 14.30 5.40
N PRO A 120 -5.16 14.92 4.31
CA PRO A 120 -6.02 15.31 3.20
C PRO A 120 -6.64 14.09 2.54
N ASP A 121 -7.97 14.06 2.44
CA ASP A 121 -8.72 12.88 2.01
C ASP A 121 -8.27 12.32 0.64
N ALA A 122 -8.12 13.20 -0.36
CA ALA A 122 -7.64 12.82 -1.69
C ALA A 122 -6.21 12.23 -1.67
N HIS A 123 -5.33 12.76 -0.81
CA HIS A 123 -3.95 12.28 -0.68
C HIS A 123 -3.92 10.88 -0.09
N VAL A 124 -4.72 10.63 0.95
CA VAL A 124 -4.85 9.30 1.55
C VAL A 124 -5.39 8.31 0.52
N THR A 125 -6.41 8.68 -0.25
CA THR A 125 -6.97 7.82 -1.30
C THR A 125 -5.93 7.46 -2.36
N ALA A 126 -5.11 8.42 -2.80
CA ALA A 126 -4.00 8.15 -3.73
C ALA A 126 -2.94 7.21 -3.16
N VAL A 127 -2.52 7.41 -1.91
CA VAL A 127 -1.51 6.55 -1.27
C VAL A 127 -2.04 5.14 -0.99
N VAL A 128 -3.30 5.00 -0.56
CA VAL A 128 -3.94 3.68 -0.40
C VAL A 128 -4.04 2.97 -1.75
N ALA A 129 -4.32 3.70 -2.84
CA ALA A 129 -4.29 3.13 -4.18
C ALA A 129 -2.91 2.56 -4.53
N ALA A 130 -1.84 3.32 -4.29
CA ALA A 130 -0.47 2.84 -4.54
C ALA A 130 -0.12 1.60 -3.70
N VAL A 131 -0.47 1.57 -2.41
CA VAL A 131 -0.24 0.40 -1.55
C VAL A 131 -0.97 -0.84 -2.09
N ALA A 132 -2.24 -0.70 -2.45
CA ALA A 132 -3.01 -1.79 -3.04
C ALA A 132 -2.39 -2.27 -4.35
N GLY A 133 -2.01 -1.34 -5.24
CA GLY A 133 -1.40 -1.64 -6.53
C GLY A 133 -0.07 -2.37 -6.38
N PHE A 134 0.81 -1.90 -5.50
CA PHE A 134 2.11 -2.51 -5.23
C PHE A 134 1.97 -3.96 -4.75
N MET A 135 1.09 -4.20 -3.78
CA MET A 135 0.85 -5.52 -3.22
C MET A 135 0.21 -6.48 -4.22
N ILE A 136 -0.82 -6.02 -4.92
CA ILE A 136 -1.52 -6.81 -5.94
C ILE A 136 -0.58 -7.14 -7.09
N PHE A 137 0.11 -6.16 -7.68
CA PHE A 137 1.07 -6.41 -8.74
C PHE A 137 2.21 -7.33 -8.27
N GLY A 138 2.76 -7.08 -7.08
CA GLY A 138 3.83 -7.89 -6.49
C GLY A 138 3.43 -9.36 -6.38
N SER A 139 2.18 -9.65 -5.98
CA SER A 139 1.66 -11.01 -5.87
C SER A 139 1.61 -11.78 -7.20
N ARG A 140 1.64 -11.07 -8.34
CA ARG A 140 1.63 -11.65 -9.71
C ARG A 140 3.02 -11.95 -10.26
N LEU A 141 4.06 -11.57 -9.55
CA LEU A 141 5.44 -11.83 -9.95
C LEU A 141 5.88 -13.23 -9.53
N PRO A 142 6.84 -13.86 -10.24
CA PRO A 142 7.43 -15.12 -9.76
C PRO A 142 8.07 -14.91 -8.38
N PRO A 143 7.98 -15.88 -7.44
CA PRO A 143 8.62 -15.76 -6.14
C PRO A 143 10.14 -15.60 -6.32
N PRO A 144 10.80 -14.69 -5.57
CA PRO A 144 12.24 -14.56 -5.64
C PRO A 144 12.92 -15.73 -4.91
N PRO A 145 14.19 -16.05 -5.24
CA PRO A 145 14.95 -17.07 -4.54
C PRO A 145 14.99 -16.80 -3.02
N GLY A 146 14.75 -17.83 -2.21
CA GLY A 146 14.80 -17.75 -0.75
C GLY A 146 13.55 -17.17 -0.06
N LEU A 147 12.58 -16.64 -0.80
CA LEU A 147 11.35 -16.04 -0.23
C LEU A 147 10.08 -16.63 -0.89
N PRO A 148 9.83 -17.95 -0.76
CA PRO A 148 8.73 -18.62 -1.47
C PRO A 148 7.33 -18.13 -1.04
N THR A 149 7.18 -17.59 0.16
CA THR A 149 5.90 -17.16 0.73
C THR A 149 5.53 -15.72 0.42
N VAL A 150 6.46 -14.91 -0.13
CA VAL A 150 6.26 -13.46 -0.28
C VAL A 150 5.08 -13.11 -1.18
N ARG A 151 4.78 -13.94 -2.19
CA ARG A 151 3.67 -13.67 -3.12
C ARG A 151 2.30 -13.86 -2.46
N ALA A 152 2.19 -14.88 -1.62
CA ALA A 152 0.99 -15.08 -0.79
C ALA A 152 0.84 -13.92 0.20
N PHE A 153 1.92 -13.54 0.90
CA PHE A 153 1.93 -12.39 1.80
C PHE A 153 1.48 -11.09 1.10
N GLN A 154 2.04 -10.79 -0.06
CA GLN A 154 1.66 -9.60 -0.84
C GLN A 154 0.19 -9.63 -1.26
N ARG A 155 -0.32 -10.79 -1.70
CA ARG A 155 -1.75 -10.94 -2.00
C ARG A 155 -2.60 -10.66 -0.74
N ASP A 156 -2.27 -11.32 0.36
CA ASP A 156 -3.08 -11.30 1.58
C ASP A 156 -3.05 -9.91 2.26
N GLN A 157 -1.96 -9.15 2.14
CA GLN A 157 -1.89 -7.74 2.56
C GLN A 157 -2.59 -6.80 1.57
N GLY A 158 -2.55 -7.12 0.28
CA GLY A 158 -3.21 -6.34 -0.78
C GLY A 158 -4.73 -6.35 -0.66
N LEU A 159 -5.33 -7.44 -0.14
CA LEU A 159 -6.78 -7.55 0.02
C LEU A 159 -7.37 -6.50 0.98
N PRO A 160 -6.91 -6.33 2.25
CA PRO A 160 -7.36 -5.24 3.10
C PRO A 160 -7.12 -3.84 2.52
N ALA A 161 -6.00 -3.64 1.81
CA ALA A 161 -5.72 -2.35 1.15
C ALA A 161 -6.74 -2.06 0.03
N LEU A 162 -7.09 -3.07 -0.77
CA LEU A 162 -8.09 -2.94 -1.83
C LEU A 162 -9.49 -2.69 -1.28
N GLU A 163 -9.89 -3.41 -0.21
CA GLU A 163 -11.17 -3.16 0.45
C GLU A 163 -11.26 -1.75 1.04
N TRP A 164 -10.16 -1.25 1.60
CA TRP A 164 -10.08 0.14 2.05
C TRP A 164 -10.23 1.12 0.88
N LEU A 165 -9.57 0.84 -0.24
CA LEU A 165 -9.66 1.67 -1.44
C LEU A 165 -11.08 1.71 -2.02
N LYS A 166 -11.77 0.57 -2.10
CA LYS A 166 -13.18 0.49 -2.52
C LYS A 166 -14.06 1.39 -1.65
N ARG A 167 -13.88 1.33 -0.32
CA ARG A 167 -14.61 2.21 0.61
C ARG A 167 -14.32 3.69 0.35
N ARG A 168 -13.05 4.06 0.13
CA ARG A 168 -12.65 5.47 -0.06
C ARG A 168 -13.13 6.05 -1.38
N THR A 169 -13.19 5.24 -2.42
CA THR A 169 -13.60 5.69 -3.77
C THR A 169 -15.12 5.67 -3.96
N GLY A 170 -15.81 4.70 -3.34
CA GLY A 170 -17.25 4.52 -3.52
C GLY A 170 -17.66 4.10 -4.94
N TRP A 171 -16.71 3.66 -5.77
CA TRP A 171 -16.98 3.23 -7.14
C TRP A 171 -17.71 1.89 -7.17
N SER A 172 -18.66 1.73 -8.11
CA SER A 172 -19.42 0.49 -8.35
C SER A 172 -18.78 -0.41 -9.41
#